data_AF-A0A5E4WT73-F1
#
_entry.id   AF-A0A5E4WT73-F1
#
_cell.length_a   1.000
_cell.length_b   1.000
_cell.length_c   1.000
_cell.angle_alpha   90.00
_cell.angle_beta   90.00
_cell.angle_gamma   90.00
#
_symmetry.space_group_name_H-M   'P 1'
#
loop_
_entity.id
_entity.type
_entity.pdbx_description
1 polymer ?
#
loop_
_entity_poly.entity_id
_entity_poly.type
_entity_poly.pdbx_seq_one_letter_code
_entity_poly.pdbx_strand_id
1 'polypeptide(L)'
;MYFAIGEWLTTALAMSNAMPYPPLAAHTHSMTTDLRQITSAPVSASAQRVTPRRPDAVANDTSFDWSQPPATRARVFAERLTDVRPVCVVGSRNDSENCLLDLTPGANVDVSASRLMLAGCEASLPAPVRAALARDGRDARGLEHAFSETYAAESQGKFSVSEIERRITQRLREISPSMHHLLRRADVYLEMPRVTFVRVLASEHEARRHHVRTPFTAPSIRHVTRAPDVRDTMLGAYIRLPIGGVVHTFLVSLATPNTVERIRQDPRTHADEHLPAFFGDVPDYLQATRLQMRTVAPGDDIVRTLAEWLHDGHQRYRDFARGETRECLAPESHRHVIQPACPPATPPRTSTAARTPPQAQALVQAETPPQTGAPPILARSPRDRQPSVAEIAEAVAMLERLDKQYRLLGRPRFG
;
A
#
# COMPACT_ATOMS: atom_id res chain seq x y z
N MET A 1 -4.44 -76.74 -54.85
CA MET A 1 -5.11 -76.09 -53.71
C MET A 1 -4.51 -74.70 -53.54
N TYR A 2 -5.23 -73.67 -53.95
CA TYR A 2 -4.89 -72.27 -53.67
C TYR A 2 -6.21 -71.57 -53.33
N PHE A 3 -6.35 -71.13 -52.08
CA PHE A 3 -7.47 -70.32 -51.60
C PHE A 3 -7.16 -68.84 -51.82
N ALA A 4 -8.17 -68.11 -52.30
CA ALA A 4 -8.09 -66.72 -52.70
C ALA A 4 -8.00 -65.78 -51.48
N ILE A 5 -7.07 -64.83 -51.57
CA ILE A 5 -6.86 -63.71 -50.64
C ILE A 5 -7.94 -62.67 -50.96
N GLY A 6 -9.09 -62.72 -50.27
CA GLY A 6 -10.25 -61.89 -50.63
C GLY A 6 -11.17 -61.42 -49.51
N GLU A 7 -10.91 -61.71 -48.23
CA GLU A 7 -11.85 -61.37 -47.13
C GLU A 7 -11.21 -60.72 -45.89
N TRP A 8 -10.05 -60.06 -46.02
CA TRP A 8 -9.41 -59.35 -44.90
C TRP A 8 -9.35 -57.82 -45.03
N LEU A 9 -9.95 -57.22 -46.07
CA LEU A 9 -9.89 -55.77 -46.30
C LEU A 9 -11.14 -54.97 -45.92
N THR A 10 -12.23 -55.62 -45.48
CA THR A 10 -13.46 -54.91 -45.09
C THR A 10 -13.64 -54.74 -43.58
N THR A 11 -12.87 -55.43 -42.74
CA THR A 11 -12.86 -55.25 -41.27
C THR A 11 -11.81 -54.26 -40.77
N ALA A 12 -10.88 -53.82 -41.64
CA ALA A 12 -9.83 -52.86 -41.28
C ALA A 12 -10.25 -51.38 -41.38
N LEU A 13 -11.40 -51.07 -42.00
CA LEU A 13 -11.91 -49.71 -42.15
C LEU A 13 -13.07 -49.35 -41.20
N ALA A 14 -13.51 -50.28 -40.35
CA ALA A 14 -14.54 -50.02 -39.34
C ALA A 14 -13.98 -49.82 -37.91
N MET A 15 -12.67 -49.97 -37.70
CA MET A 15 -12.01 -49.72 -36.40
C MET A 15 -11.14 -48.46 -36.36
N SER A 16 -11.14 -47.65 -37.42
CA SER A 16 -10.44 -46.35 -37.45
C SER A 16 -11.28 -45.17 -36.95
N ASN A 17 -12.52 -45.39 -36.53
CA ASN A 17 -13.32 -44.37 -35.85
C ASN A 17 -13.26 -44.52 -34.33
N ALA A 18 -12.50 -43.60 -33.73
CA ALA A 18 -12.62 -43.13 -32.35
C ALA A 18 -12.36 -44.15 -31.22
N MET A 19 -11.09 -44.52 -31.04
CA MET A 19 -10.58 -44.79 -29.69
C MET A 19 -9.67 -43.62 -29.28
N PRO A 20 -10.11 -42.72 -28.38
CA PRO A 20 -9.23 -41.70 -27.87
C PRO A 20 -8.08 -42.38 -27.12
N TYR A 21 -6.85 -42.09 -27.53
CA TYR A 21 -5.65 -42.47 -26.79
C TYR A 21 -5.83 -42.09 -25.31
N PRO A 22 -5.85 -43.05 -24.37
CA PRO A 22 -6.16 -42.78 -22.97
C PRO A 22 -5.23 -41.74 -22.30
N PRO A 23 -3.91 -41.62 -22.61
CA PRO A 23 -3.11 -40.59 -21.97
C PRO A 23 -3.43 -39.17 -22.47
N LEU A 24 -3.84 -39.01 -23.73
CA LEU A 24 -4.09 -37.71 -24.35
C LEU A 24 -5.49 -37.17 -24.00
N ALA A 25 -6.50 -38.04 -23.92
CA ALA A 25 -7.84 -37.66 -23.48
C ALA A 25 -7.87 -37.32 -21.97
N ALA A 26 -7.13 -38.08 -21.13
CA ALA A 26 -7.00 -37.76 -19.71
C ALA A 26 -6.27 -36.42 -19.49
N HIS A 27 -5.20 -36.14 -20.25
CA HIS A 27 -4.49 -34.87 -20.17
C HIS A 27 -5.35 -33.68 -20.61
N THR A 28 -6.13 -33.82 -21.68
CA THR A 28 -7.03 -32.75 -22.15
C THR A 28 -8.21 -32.52 -21.20
N HIS A 29 -8.75 -33.57 -20.59
CA HIS A 29 -9.79 -33.46 -19.54
C HIS A 29 -9.23 -32.87 -18.24
N SER A 30 -7.99 -33.21 -17.87
CA SER A 30 -7.29 -32.58 -16.74
C SER A 30 -7.08 -31.09 -17.00
N MET A 31 -6.48 -30.73 -18.15
CA MET A 31 -6.22 -29.33 -18.48
C MET A 31 -7.48 -28.48 -18.57
N THR A 32 -8.58 -29.00 -19.13
CA THR A 32 -9.85 -28.26 -19.19
C THR A 32 -10.49 -28.08 -17.81
N THR A 33 -10.35 -29.07 -16.91
CA THR A 33 -10.81 -28.97 -15.53
C THR A 33 -9.94 -27.99 -14.72
N ASP A 34 -8.63 -28.05 -14.89
CA ASP A 34 -7.67 -27.14 -14.26
C ASP A 34 -7.90 -25.70 -14.72
N LEU A 35 -8.12 -25.48 -16.02
CA LEU A 35 -8.48 -24.19 -16.58
C LEU A 35 -9.79 -23.67 -15.99
N ARG A 36 -10.82 -24.52 -15.88
CA ARG A 36 -12.09 -24.13 -15.24
C ARG A 36 -11.87 -23.71 -13.79
N GLN A 37 -11.12 -24.48 -13.00
CA GLN A 37 -10.79 -24.15 -11.61
C GLN A 37 -10.04 -22.82 -11.49
N ILE A 38 -9.03 -22.60 -12.34
CA ILE A 38 -8.29 -21.33 -12.41
C ILE A 38 -9.26 -20.18 -12.73
N THR A 39 -10.19 -20.39 -13.67
CA THR A 39 -11.16 -19.36 -14.06
C THR A 39 -12.22 -19.07 -13.00
N SER A 40 -12.55 -20.02 -12.13
CA SER A 40 -13.49 -19.87 -11.01
C SER A 40 -12.85 -19.39 -9.71
N ALA A 41 -11.51 -19.41 -9.59
CA ALA A 41 -10.82 -18.95 -8.40
C ALA A 41 -11.17 -17.48 -8.08
N PRO A 42 -11.37 -17.14 -6.79
CA PRO A 42 -11.72 -15.79 -6.38
C PRO A 42 -10.65 -14.79 -6.86
N VAL A 43 -11.12 -13.65 -7.34
CA VAL A 43 -10.28 -12.54 -7.80
C VAL A 43 -9.98 -11.66 -6.60
N SER A 44 -8.77 -11.09 -6.54
CA SER A 44 -8.33 -10.23 -5.43
C SER A 44 -9.38 -9.22 -4.98
N ALA A 45 -9.50 -9.09 -3.66
CA ALA A 45 -10.18 -8.01 -2.97
C ALA A 45 -9.14 -7.04 -2.38
N SER A 46 -8.27 -6.49 -3.23
CA SER A 46 -7.16 -5.60 -2.86
C SER A 46 -7.64 -4.23 -2.34
N ALA A 47 -8.41 -4.18 -1.24
CA ALA A 47 -8.57 -3.06 -0.31
C ALA A 47 -9.72 -3.35 0.68
N GLN A 48 -9.48 -4.22 1.68
CA GLN A 48 -10.24 -4.15 2.93
C GLN A 48 -9.25 -4.10 4.10
N ARG A 49 -8.79 -2.89 4.42
CA ARG A 49 -8.22 -2.59 5.75
C ARG A 49 -9.34 -2.55 6.77
N VAL A 50 -9.45 -3.59 7.60
CA VAL A 50 -10.19 -3.62 8.89
C VAL A 50 -9.55 -4.79 9.66
N THR A 51 -8.94 -4.75 10.84
CA THR A 51 -8.85 -3.92 12.05
C THR A 51 -7.63 -4.47 12.83
N PRO A 52 -7.00 -3.75 13.78
CA PRO A 52 -5.97 -4.33 14.63
C PRO A 52 -6.61 -5.38 15.55
N ARG A 53 -6.24 -6.65 15.39
CA ARG A 53 -6.60 -7.71 16.32
C ARG A 53 -5.53 -7.77 17.41
N ARG A 54 -5.97 -7.66 18.67
CA ARG A 54 -5.15 -7.80 19.88
C ARG A 54 -4.34 -9.10 19.83
N PRO A 55 -3.06 -9.10 20.26
CA PRO A 55 -2.33 -10.34 20.46
C PRO A 55 -2.80 -10.97 21.78
N ASP A 56 -3.57 -12.04 21.70
CA ASP A 56 -3.70 -12.99 22.81
C ASP A 56 -2.60 -14.04 22.71
N ALA A 57 -2.08 -14.40 23.88
CA ALA A 57 -0.81 -15.06 24.09
C ALA A 57 -0.89 -16.59 23.91
N VAL A 58 0.25 -17.12 23.45
CA VAL A 58 0.76 -18.51 23.59
C VAL A 58 -0.11 -19.63 23.03
N ALA A 59 0.28 -20.10 21.83
CA ALA A 59 0.15 -21.51 21.47
C ALA A 59 1.46 -21.96 20.81
N ASN A 60 2.09 -22.98 21.40
CA ASN A 60 3.24 -23.69 20.86
C ASN A 60 2.80 -24.55 19.67
N ASP A 61 2.52 -23.90 18.55
CA ASP A 61 2.56 -24.48 17.22
C ASP A 61 3.25 -23.44 16.34
N THR A 62 4.13 -23.86 15.44
CA THR A 62 4.85 -22.99 14.48
C THR A 62 3.92 -22.41 13.40
N SER A 63 2.69 -22.08 13.78
CA SER A 63 1.73 -21.35 12.97
C SER A 63 2.07 -19.87 13.02
N PHE A 64 2.85 -19.41 12.03
CA PHE A 64 3.10 -17.99 11.84
C PHE A 64 1.82 -17.25 11.44
N ASP A 65 1.56 -16.08 12.03
CA ASP A 65 0.45 -15.22 11.61
C ASP A 65 0.79 -14.54 10.27
N TRP A 66 0.29 -15.15 9.20
CA TRP A 66 0.44 -14.70 7.82
C TRP A 66 -0.58 -13.66 7.38
N SER A 67 -1.53 -13.30 8.25
CA SER A 67 -2.51 -12.25 7.96
C SER A 67 -1.87 -10.87 7.88
N GLN A 68 -0.62 -10.74 8.35
CA GLN A 68 0.05 -9.47 8.51
C GLN A 68 1.18 -9.29 7.48
N PRO A 69 1.24 -8.10 6.84
CA PRO A 69 2.36 -7.74 5.96
C PRO A 69 3.68 -7.64 6.75
N PRO A 70 4.82 -7.52 6.06
CA PRO A 70 6.11 -7.22 6.70
C PRO A 70 6.03 -6.04 7.65
N ALA A 71 6.75 -6.13 8.77
CA ALA A 71 6.79 -5.06 9.75
C ALA A 71 7.40 -3.80 9.11
N THR A 72 6.71 -2.68 9.28
CA THR A 72 7.19 -1.37 8.82
C THR A 72 7.74 -0.60 10.00
N ARG A 73 8.74 0.27 9.75
CA ARG A 73 9.34 1.13 10.80
C ARG A 73 8.25 1.92 11.53
N ALA A 74 7.33 2.52 10.77
CA ALA A 74 6.23 3.29 11.32
C ALA A 74 5.30 2.46 12.21
N ARG A 75 5.00 1.22 11.80
CA ARG A 75 4.17 0.29 12.55
C ARG A 75 4.83 -0.10 13.88
N VAL A 76 6.09 -0.50 13.88
CA VAL A 76 6.83 -0.86 15.10
C VAL A 76 6.87 0.31 16.08
N PHE A 77 7.12 1.52 15.58
CA PHE A 77 7.12 2.74 16.41
C PHE A 77 5.73 3.01 16.99
N ALA A 78 4.66 2.88 16.20
CA ALA A 78 3.30 3.10 16.66
C ALA A 78 2.83 2.07 17.70
N GLU A 79 3.18 0.80 17.51
CA GLU A 79 2.83 -0.28 18.45
C GLU A 79 3.56 -0.10 19.80
N ARG A 80 4.85 0.26 19.76
CA ARG A 80 5.68 0.45 20.97
C ARG A 80 5.38 1.73 21.75
N LEU A 81 4.75 2.71 21.10
CA LEU A 81 4.41 4.02 21.68
C LEU A 81 2.90 4.27 21.77
N THR A 82 2.08 3.24 21.64
CA THR A 82 0.60 3.34 21.66
C THR A 82 0.06 3.92 22.98
N ASP A 83 0.76 3.69 24.08
CA ASP A 83 0.44 4.19 25.42
C ASP A 83 0.83 5.67 25.61
N VAL A 84 1.65 6.24 24.72
CA VAL A 84 2.12 7.62 24.83
C VAL A 84 1.10 8.56 24.23
N ARG A 85 0.62 9.50 25.05
CA ARG A 85 -0.34 10.50 24.58
C ARG A 85 0.27 11.39 23.48
N PRO A 86 -0.50 11.77 22.46
CA PRO A 86 -0.09 12.78 21.49
C PRO A 86 0.31 14.10 22.18
N VAL A 87 1.20 14.84 21.53
CA VAL A 87 1.66 16.15 21.99
C VAL A 87 1.13 17.20 21.02
N CYS A 88 0.45 18.21 21.56
CA CYS A 88 0.00 19.36 20.78
C CYS A 88 1.20 20.26 20.45
N VAL A 89 1.45 20.43 19.16
CA VAL A 89 2.52 21.27 18.64
C VAL A 89 1.98 22.27 17.63
N VAL A 90 2.69 23.38 17.45
CA VAL A 90 2.33 24.46 16.51
C VAL A 90 3.28 24.45 15.34
N GLY A 91 2.76 24.45 14.11
CA GLY A 91 3.60 24.61 12.93
C GLY A 91 4.27 26.00 12.88
N SER A 92 5.58 26.08 12.60
CA SER A 92 6.27 27.35 12.38
C SER A 92 6.29 27.72 10.90
N ARG A 93 6.44 29.02 10.59
CA ARG A 93 6.81 29.48 9.23
C ARG A 93 8.30 29.27 8.93
N ASN A 94 9.09 29.07 9.98
CA ASN A 94 10.51 28.82 9.86
C ASN A 94 10.76 27.31 9.86
N ASP A 95 10.84 26.72 8.66
CA ASP A 95 11.28 25.34 8.55
C ASP A 95 12.78 25.18 8.80
N SER A 96 13.49 26.13 9.44
CA SER A 96 14.78 25.88 10.12
C SER A 96 14.63 25.47 11.60
N GLU A 97 13.44 25.66 12.16
CA GLU A 97 13.09 25.36 13.56
C GLU A 97 11.97 24.32 13.71
N ASN A 98 11.39 23.87 12.59
CA ASN A 98 10.39 22.81 12.57
C ASN A 98 11.00 21.41 12.49
N CYS A 99 10.30 20.47 13.09
CA CYS A 99 10.43 19.06 12.75
C CYS A 99 9.92 18.81 11.31
N LEU A 100 10.39 17.76 10.64
CA LEU A 100 9.92 17.35 9.29
C LEU A 100 8.52 16.71 9.36
N LEU A 101 7.57 17.46 9.92
CA LEU A 101 6.20 17.05 10.19
C LEU A 101 5.19 17.63 9.19
N ASP A 102 5.62 18.50 8.28
CA ASP A 102 4.76 19.18 7.29
C ASP A 102 3.55 19.89 7.93
N LEU A 103 3.75 20.52 9.10
CA LEU A 103 2.67 21.21 9.80
C LEU A 103 2.37 22.55 9.13
N THR A 104 1.08 22.85 8.98
CA THR A 104 0.66 24.18 8.51
C THR A 104 1.09 25.24 9.53
N PRO A 105 1.75 26.34 9.09
CA PRO A 105 2.20 27.37 10.02
C PRO A 105 1.05 28.00 10.81
N GLY A 106 1.21 28.09 12.14
CA GLY A 106 0.22 28.62 13.07
C GLY A 106 -0.92 27.64 13.42
N ALA A 107 -0.96 26.45 12.84
CA ALA A 107 -1.96 25.44 13.18
C ALA A 107 -1.51 24.65 14.42
N ASN A 108 -2.43 24.49 15.37
CA ASN A 108 -2.27 23.60 16.52
C ASN A 108 -2.65 22.19 16.10
N VAL A 109 -1.71 21.25 16.20
CA VAL A 109 -1.90 19.87 15.75
C VAL A 109 -1.41 18.92 16.83
N ASP A 110 -2.26 17.96 17.21
CA ASP A 110 -1.85 16.83 18.04
C ASP A 110 -1.05 15.83 17.21
N VAL A 111 0.22 15.65 17.56
CA VAL A 111 1.13 14.75 16.86
C VAL A 111 1.45 13.56 17.76
N SER A 112 1.30 12.33 17.23
CA SER A 112 1.64 11.12 17.97
C SER A 112 3.14 11.06 18.28
N ALA A 113 3.50 10.43 19.40
CA ALA A 113 4.90 10.22 19.74
C ALA A 113 5.64 9.43 18.65
N SER A 114 5.00 8.45 18.02
CA SER A 114 5.57 7.71 16.89
C SER A 114 5.93 8.62 15.71
N ARG A 115 5.08 9.57 15.34
CA ARG A 115 5.33 10.51 14.26
C ARG A 115 6.44 11.51 14.61
N LEU A 116 6.52 11.93 15.88
CA LEU A 116 7.64 12.75 16.37
C LEU A 116 8.97 11.99 16.29
N MET A 117 9.00 10.73 16.75
CA MET A 117 10.21 9.90 16.70
C MET A 117 10.67 9.62 15.26
N LEU A 118 9.75 9.28 14.35
CA LEU A 118 10.06 9.04 12.93
C LEU A 118 10.58 10.30 12.21
N ALA A 119 10.21 11.48 12.70
CA ALA A 119 10.70 12.77 12.19
C ALA A 119 12.02 13.22 12.85
N GLY A 120 12.64 12.38 13.69
CA GLY A 120 13.86 12.72 14.42
C GLY A 120 13.65 13.78 15.52
N CYS A 121 12.41 13.95 15.98
CA CYS A 121 11.98 15.05 16.82
C CYS A 121 11.60 14.65 18.24
N GLU A 122 12.35 13.70 18.78
CA GLU A 122 12.22 13.22 20.15
C GLU A 122 12.27 14.37 21.17
N ALA A 123 13.09 15.40 20.93
CA ALA A 123 13.25 16.54 21.84
C ALA A 123 11.96 17.35 22.06
N SER A 124 10.97 17.24 21.15
CA SER A 124 9.66 17.88 21.26
C SER A 124 8.72 17.20 22.26
N LEU A 125 9.05 15.98 22.70
CA LEU A 125 8.31 15.31 23.77
C LEU A 125 8.63 15.96 25.14
N PRO A 126 7.67 16.00 26.08
CA PRO A 126 7.93 16.50 27.42
C PRO A 126 9.10 15.76 28.09
N ALA A 127 10.01 16.50 28.75
CA ALA A 127 11.18 15.95 29.43
C ALA A 127 10.89 14.71 30.33
N PRO A 128 9.84 14.69 31.18
CA PRO A 128 9.55 13.49 31.98
C PRO A 128 9.14 12.28 31.13
N VAL A 129 8.45 12.51 30.00
CA VAL A 129 8.06 11.43 29.07
C VAL A 129 9.30 10.88 28.37
N ARG A 130 10.19 11.74 27.86
CA ARG A 130 11.46 11.32 27.25
C ARG A 130 12.31 10.49 28.20
N ALA A 131 12.46 10.95 29.44
CA ALA A 131 13.23 10.24 30.47
C ALA A 131 12.60 8.88 30.83
N ALA A 132 11.27 8.75 30.78
CA ALA A 132 10.60 7.46 30.96
C ALA A 132 10.85 6.54 29.75
N LEU A 133 10.65 7.03 28.52
CA LEU A 133 10.87 6.26 27.30
C LEU A 133 12.32 5.76 27.18
N ALA A 134 13.30 6.61 27.46
CA ALA A 134 14.71 6.22 27.45
C ALA A 134 15.02 5.12 28.48
N ARG A 135 14.44 5.19 29.69
CA ARG A 135 14.59 4.13 30.71
C ARG A 135 14.00 2.80 30.28
N ASP A 136 12.91 2.84 29.50
CA ASP A 136 12.25 1.65 28.98
C ASP A 136 12.87 1.14 27.66
N GLY A 137 13.93 1.78 27.15
CA GLY A 137 14.52 1.45 25.84
C GLY A 137 13.58 1.76 24.65
N ARG A 138 12.68 2.72 24.82
CA ARG A 138 11.69 3.20 23.82
C ARG A 138 12.03 4.59 23.29
N ASP A 139 13.28 5.03 23.43
CA ASP A 139 13.82 6.20 22.74
C ASP A 139 14.05 5.89 21.24
N ALA A 140 14.41 6.90 20.45
CA ALA A 140 14.56 6.71 18.99
C ALA A 140 15.52 5.56 18.66
N ARG A 141 16.65 5.45 19.37
CA ARG A 141 17.64 4.39 19.17
C ARG A 141 17.11 3.01 19.54
N GLY A 142 16.43 2.88 20.68
CA GLY A 142 15.82 1.63 21.11
C GLY A 142 14.72 1.15 20.15
N LEU A 143 13.93 2.09 19.60
CA LEU A 143 12.92 1.77 18.59
C LEU A 143 13.53 1.33 17.25
N GLU A 144 14.65 1.92 16.80
CA GLU A 144 15.40 1.44 15.63
C GLU A 144 15.95 0.02 15.83
N HIS A 145 16.45 -0.26 17.03
CA HIS A 145 16.93 -1.59 17.38
C HIS A 145 15.77 -2.59 17.35
N ALA A 146 14.65 -2.26 17.98
CA ALA A 146 13.45 -3.10 17.98
C ALA A 146 12.92 -3.35 16.57
N PHE A 147 12.93 -2.34 15.68
CA PHE A 147 12.60 -2.54 14.26
C PHE A 147 13.56 -3.53 13.60
N SER A 148 14.87 -3.35 13.79
CA SER A 148 15.89 -4.23 13.20
C SER A 148 15.77 -5.68 13.69
N GLU A 149 15.54 -5.89 14.99
CA GLU A 149 15.33 -7.22 15.58
C GLU A 149 14.04 -7.86 15.08
N THR A 150 12.94 -7.12 15.06
CA THR A 150 11.65 -7.60 14.53
C THR A 150 11.84 -8.03 13.08
N TYR A 151 12.51 -7.21 12.26
CA TYR A 151 12.75 -7.50 10.86
C TYR A 151 13.63 -8.74 10.64
N ALA A 152 14.68 -8.89 11.46
CA ALA A 152 15.57 -10.05 11.41
C ALA A 152 14.83 -11.33 11.78
N ALA A 153 14.02 -11.29 12.83
CA ALA A 153 13.18 -12.41 13.25
C ALA A 153 12.16 -12.79 12.16
N GLU A 154 11.52 -11.81 11.51
CA GLU A 154 10.62 -12.06 10.38
C GLU A 154 11.37 -12.69 9.19
N SER A 155 12.57 -12.20 8.86
CA SER A 155 13.38 -12.72 7.75
C SER A 155 13.86 -14.15 7.97
N GLN A 156 14.16 -14.53 9.21
CA GLN A 156 14.59 -15.88 9.59
C GLN A 156 13.40 -16.84 9.82
N GLY A 157 12.24 -16.31 10.18
CA GLY A 157 11.01 -17.07 10.41
C GLY A 157 10.10 -17.04 9.18
N LYS A 158 8.97 -16.34 9.30
CA LYS A 158 7.90 -16.33 8.30
C LYS A 158 8.36 -15.90 6.90
N PHE A 159 9.32 -15.00 6.75
CA PHE A 159 9.80 -14.59 5.43
C PHE A 159 11.12 -15.25 5.04
N SER A 160 11.45 -16.41 5.63
CA SER A 160 12.50 -17.27 5.10
C SER A 160 12.11 -17.88 3.77
N VAL A 161 13.10 -18.23 2.93
CA VAL A 161 12.86 -18.82 1.61
C VAL A 161 11.96 -20.06 1.70
N SER A 162 12.25 -20.97 2.63
CA SER A 162 11.48 -22.21 2.82
C SER A 162 10.03 -21.97 3.22
N GLU A 163 9.78 -21.00 4.10
CA GLU A 163 8.40 -20.68 4.52
C GLU A 163 7.61 -19.98 3.43
N ILE A 164 8.25 -19.09 2.66
CA ILE A 164 7.64 -18.44 1.50
C ILE A 164 7.31 -19.50 0.44
N GLU A 165 8.24 -20.39 0.12
CA GLU A 165 8.05 -21.48 -0.85
C GLU A 165 6.89 -22.39 -0.44
N ARG A 166 6.86 -22.80 0.84
CA ARG A 166 5.78 -23.62 1.40
C ARG A 166 4.42 -22.92 1.27
N ARG A 167 4.35 -21.63 1.60
CA ARG A 167 3.11 -20.83 1.52
C ARG A 167 2.64 -20.66 0.09
N ILE A 168 3.53 -20.32 -0.85
CA ILE A 168 3.18 -20.20 -2.27
C ILE A 168 2.68 -21.53 -2.80
N THR A 169 3.39 -22.63 -2.52
CA THR A 169 3.00 -24.00 -2.90
C THR A 169 1.61 -24.34 -2.39
N GLN A 170 1.34 -24.09 -1.12
CA GLN A 170 0.03 -24.34 -0.51
C GLN A 170 -1.07 -23.56 -1.22
N ARG A 171 -0.89 -22.25 -1.41
CA ARG A 171 -1.89 -21.39 -2.06
C ARG A 171 -2.14 -21.73 -3.52
N LEU A 172 -1.09 -22.10 -4.26
CA LEU A 172 -1.23 -22.56 -5.64
C LEU A 172 -2.04 -23.87 -5.72
N ARG A 173 -1.84 -24.81 -4.78
CA ARG A 173 -2.64 -26.06 -4.71
C ARG A 173 -4.10 -25.80 -4.36
N GLU A 174 -4.37 -24.84 -3.48
CA GLU A 174 -5.73 -24.41 -3.13
C GLU A 174 -6.45 -23.77 -4.33
N ILE A 175 -5.73 -23.04 -5.20
CA ILE A 175 -6.27 -22.50 -6.44
C ILE A 175 -6.55 -23.62 -7.46
N SER A 176 -5.58 -24.52 -7.65
CA SER A 176 -5.74 -25.73 -8.46
C SER A 176 -4.67 -26.77 -8.10
N PRO A 177 -5.03 -28.04 -7.83
CA PRO A 177 -4.06 -29.08 -7.49
C PRO A 177 -2.97 -29.27 -8.55
N SER A 178 -3.30 -29.04 -9.83
CA SER A 178 -2.41 -29.24 -10.98
C SER A 178 -1.50 -28.05 -11.28
N MET A 179 -1.58 -26.96 -10.48
CA MET A 179 -0.85 -25.72 -10.74
C MET A 179 0.66 -25.93 -10.85
N HIS A 180 1.24 -26.85 -10.07
CA HIS A 180 2.67 -27.16 -10.15
C HIS A 180 3.07 -27.73 -11.51
N HIS A 181 2.21 -28.54 -12.14
CA HIS A 181 2.45 -29.05 -13.49
C HIS A 181 2.32 -27.95 -14.54
N LEU A 182 1.34 -27.06 -14.37
CA LEU A 182 1.15 -25.92 -15.27
C LEU A 182 2.31 -24.94 -15.22
N LEU A 183 2.89 -24.72 -14.04
CA LEU A 183 4.01 -23.83 -13.82
C LEU A 183 5.35 -24.34 -14.41
N ARG A 184 5.47 -25.64 -14.67
CA ARG A 184 6.65 -26.24 -15.32
C ARG A 184 6.64 -26.11 -16.85
N ARG A 185 5.61 -25.50 -17.43
CA ARG A 185 5.57 -25.28 -18.88
C ARG A 185 6.59 -24.22 -19.28
N ALA A 186 7.17 -24.39 -20.47
CA ALA A 186 8.23 -23.51 -20.98
C ALA A 186 7.78 -22.08 -21.28
N ASP A 187 6.48 -21.84 -21.40
CA ASP A 187 5.88 -20.53 -21.71
C ASP A 187 5.56 -19.70 -20.46
N VAL A 188 5.77 -20.24 -19.26
CA VAL A 188 5.56 -19.51 -18.00
C VAL A 188 6.73 -18.56 -17.76
N TYR A 189 6.43 -17.34 -17.35
CA TYR A 189 7.45 -16.37 -16.99
C TYR A 189 7.02 -15.49 -15.82
N LEU A 190 7.99 -14.81 -15.23
CA LEU A 190 7.77 -13.88 -14.15
C LEU A 190 7.82 -12.46 -14.67
N GLU A 191 6.99 -11.59 -14.12
CA GLU A 191 7.03 -10.16 -14.36
C GLU A 191 7.22 -9.41 -13.05
N MET A 192 8.22 -8.53 -13.04
CA MET A 192 8.57 -7.75 -11.87
C MET A 192 8.33 -6.26 -12.14
N PRO A 193 7.49 -5.61 -11.31
CA PRO A 193 7.42 -4.15 -11.27
C PRO A 193 8.78 -3.53 -10.94
N ARG A 194 9.11 -2.46 -11.65
CA ARG A 194 10.25 -1.59 -11.41
C ARG A 194 9.77 -0.16 -11.35
N VAL A 195 10.08 0.54 -10.28
CA VAL A 195 9.64 1.93 -10.10
C VAL A 195 10.85 2.83 -10.01
N THR A 196 10.81 3.89 -10.80
CA THR A 196 11.71 5.02 -10.66
C THR A 196 11.21 5.92 -9.54
N PHE A 197 11.98 6.00 -8.46
CA PHE A 197 11.73 6.92 -7.37
C PHE A 197 12.57 8.18 -7.54
N VAL A 198 11.91 9.31 -7.30
CA VAL A 198 12.54 10.61 -7.30
C VAL A 198 12.33 11.23 -5.93
N ARG A 199 13.43 11.66 -5.31
CA ARG A 199 13.39 12.36 -4.03
C ARG A 199 12.86 13.76 -4.24
N VAL A 200 11.87 14.13 -3.45
CA VAL A 200 11.22 15.42 -3.47
C VAL A 200 11.36 16.12 -2.14
N LEU A 201 11.76 17.39 -2.16
CA LEU A 201 11.73 18.25 -0.97
C LEU A 201 10.49 19.14 -0.97
N ALA A 202 9.92 19.37 0.20
CA ALA A 202 8.72 20.16 0.42
C ALA A 202 9.02 21.67 0.53
N SER A 203 10.23 22.07 0.96
CA SER A 203 10.57 23.50 1.06
C SER A 203 12.05 23.85 0.84
N GLU A 204 12.31 25.12 0.51
CA GLU A 204 13.67 25.65 0.34
C GLU A 204 14.46 25.61 1.66
N HIS A 205 13.77 25.77 2.79
CA HIS A 205 14.38 25.66 4.10
C HIS A 205 14.82 24.22 4.41
N GLU A 206 13.99 23.23 4.07
CA GLU A 206 14.36 21.81 4.12
C GLU A 206 15.61 21.57 3.25
N ALA A 207 15.64 22.09 2.02
CA ALA A 207 16.82 21.97 1.15
C ALA A 207 18.08 22.59 1.75
N ARG A 208 17.99 23.81 2.30
CA ARG A 208 19.10 24.49 2.97
C ARG A 208 19.62 23.68 4.17
N ARG A 209 18.74 23.13 5.00
CA ARG A 209 19.13 22.28 6.13
C ARG A 209 19.88 21.02 5.71
N HIS A 210 19.44 20.41 4.62
CA HIS A 210 20.08 19.22 4.05
C HIS A 210 21.27 19.55 3.14
N HIS A 211 21.79 20.79 3.17
CA HIS A 211 22.90 21.26 2.34
C HIS A 211 22.69 21.08 0.82
N VAL A 212 21.44 21.01 0.38
CA VAL A 212 21.05 20.93 -1.03
C VAL A 212 21.05 22.35 -1.60
N ARG A 213 21.99 22.63 -2.51
CA ARG A 213 22.22 23.98 -3.09
C ARG A 213 21.45 24.26 -4.39
N THR A 214 20.52 23.40 -4.78
CA THR A 214 19.75 23.59 -6.01
C THR A 214 18.72 24.71 -5.85
N PRO A 215 18.54 25.59 -6.86
CA PRO A 215 17.60 26.70 -6.78
C PRO A 215 16.15 26.19 -6.66
N PHE A 216 15.41 26.70 -5.67
CA PHE A 216 13.99 26.40 -5.47
C PHE A 216 13.14 27.34 -6.35
N THR A 217 12.57 26.83 -7.43
CA THR A 217 11.68 27.57 -8.34
C THR A 217 10.25 27.47 -7.83
N ALA A 218 9.71 28.60 -7.33
CA ALA A 218 8.33 28.68 -6.86
C ALA A 218 7.29 28.72 -8.01
N PRO A 219 6.00 28.40 -7.75
CA PRO A 219 5.43 27.93 -6.49
C PRO A 219 4.88 26.49 -6.57
N SER A 220 4.85 25.79 -5.43
CA SER A 220 4.26 24.46 -5.18
C SER A 220 4.96 23.22 -5.76
N ILE A 221 6.09 23.36 -6.46
CA ILE A 221 6.77 22.19 -7.04
C ILE A 221 7.75 21.61 -6.02
N ARG A 222 7.43 20.41 -5.58
CA ARG A 222 8.32 19.45 -4.94
C ARG A 222 9.65 19.35 -5.72
N HIS A 223 10.77 19.75 -5.10
CA HIS A 223 12.06 19.80 -5.81
C HIS A 223 12.76 18.45 -5.86
N VAL A 224 13.17 18.07 -7.06
CA VAL A 224 13.94 16.84 -7.32
C VAL A 224 15.40 17.03 -6.92
N THR A 225 15.88 16.27 -5.94
CA THR A 225 17.23 16.48 -5.37
C THR A 225 18.27 15.48 -5.80
N ARG A 226 17.87 14.31 -6.29
CA ARG A 226 18.78 13.23 -6.68
C ARG A 226 18.42 12.71 -8.06
N ALA A 227 19.42 12.16 -8.74
CA ALA A 227 19.20 11.34 -9.93
C ALA A 227 18.10 10.30 -9.63
N PRO A 228 17.14 10.09 -10.54
CA PRO A 228 16.10 9.09 -10.37
C PRO A 228 16.72 7.72 -10.11
N ASP A 229 16.24 7.02 -9.08
CA ASP A 229 16.73 5.70 -8.71
C ASP A 229 15.70 4.64 -9.12
N VAL A 230 16.12 3.69 -9.95
CA VAL A 230 15.24 2.63 -10.44
C VAL A 230 15.34 1.45 -9.49
N ARG A 231 14.23 1.11 -8.84
CA ARG A 231 14.18 0.01 -7.89
C ARG A 231 13.32 -1.12 -8.40
N ASP A 232 13.86 -2.33 -8.28
CA ASP A 232 13.06 -3.54 -8.37
C ASP A 232 12.07 -3.57 -7.22
N THR A 233 10.89 -4.11 -7.48
CA THR A 233 9.91 -4.51 -6.46
C THR A 233 10.58 -5.26 -5.32
N MET A 234 10.08 -5.01 -4.11
CA MET A 234 10.63 -5.53 -2.87
C MET A 234 9.74 -6.62 -2.29
N LEU A 235 8.43 -6.49 -2.41
CA LEU A 235 7.48 -7.34 -1.70
C LEU A 235 6.61 -8.19 -2.61
N GLY A 236 6.66 -8.01 -3.94
CA GLY A 236 5.80 -8.79 -4.83
C GLY A 236 6.28 -8.91 -6.27
N ALA A 237 5.70 -9.85 -7.00
CA ALA A 237 5.93 -10.09 -8.43
C ALA A 237 4.67 -10.70 -9.06
N TYR A 238 4.70 -10.93 -10.37
CA TYR A 238 3.63 -11.62 -11.08
C TYR A 238 4.11 -12.93 -11.69
N ILE A 239 3.26 -13.95 -11.62
CA ILE A 239 3.35 -15.14 -12.46
C ILE A 239 2.47 -14.92 -13.68
N ARG A 240 3.04 -15.14 -14.86
CA ARG A 240 2.33 -15.08 -16.14
C ARG A 240 2.27 -16.49 -16.71
N LEU A 241 1.04 -16.99 -16.84
CA LEU A 241 0.73 -18.35 -17.24
C LEU A 241 -0.10 -18.36 -18.53
N PRO A 242 0.54 -18.43 -19.71
CA PRO A 242 -0.16 -18.56 -20.98
C PRO A 242 -0.75 -19.97 -21.14
N ILE A 243 -2.08 -20.11 -21.18
CA ILE A 243 -2.76 -21.38 -21.45
C ILE A 243 -4.00 -21.12 -22.30
N GLY A 244 -4.21 -21.92 -23.35
CA GLY A 244 -5.45 -21.90 -24.14
C GLY A 244 -5.71 -20.57 -24.85
N GLY A 245 -4.65 -19.85 -25.22
CA GLY A 245 -4.75 -18.53 -25.87
C GLY A 245 -5.02 -17.36 -24.91
N VAL A 246 -5.09 -17.61 -23.60
CA VAL A 246 -5.29 -16.59 -22.57
C VAL A 246 -4.10 -16.58 -21.62
N VAL A 247 -3.68 -15.41 -21.14
CA VAL A 247 -2.64 -15.30 -20.12
C VAL A 247 -3.29 -15.11 -18.76
N HIS A 248 -3.18 -16.12 -17.90
CA HIS A 248 -3.58 -16.01 -16.51
C HIS A 248 -2.48 -15.30 -15.71
N THR A 249 -2.88 -14.32 -14.92
CA THR A 249 -1.96 -13.51 -14.10
C THR A 249 -2.23 -13.77 -12.63
N PHE A 250 -1.17 -14.06 -11.89
CA PHE A 250 -1.21 -14.16 -10.45
C PHE A 250 -0.25 -13.17 -9.83
N LEU A 251 -0.74 -12.35 -8.91
CA LEU A 251 0.09 -11.58 -7.98
C LEU A 251 0.66 -12.56 -6.96
N VAL A 252 1.96 -12.46 -6.71
CA VAL A 252 2.62 -13.07 -5.56
C VAL A 252 3.21 -11.95 -4.71
N SER A 253 2.67 -11.70 -3.51
CA SER A 253 3.10 -10.59 -2.65
C SER A 253 3.13 -10.94 -1.16
N LEU A 254 4.23 -10.62 -0.48
CA LEU A 254 4.36 -10.71 0.97
C LEU A 254 3.50 -9.69 1.71
N ALA A 255 3.13 -8.59 1.05
CA ALA A 255 2.31 -7.54 1.63
C ALA A 255 0.81 -7.88 1.67
N THR A 256 0.41 -9.04 1.12
CA THR A 256 -0.99 -9.48 1.09
C THR A 256 -1.22 -10.71 2.00
N PRO A 257 -2.38 -10.82 2.65
CA PRO A 257 -2.72 -11.99 3.49
C PRO A 257 -2.80 -13.31 2.73
N ASN A 258 -3.14 -13.27 1.44
CA ASN A 258 -3.27 -14.49 0.64
C ASN A 258 -1.96 -14.93 -0.01
N THR A 259 -0.98 -14.03 -0.11
CA THR A 259 0.28 -14.18 -0.87
C THR A 259 0.13 -14.41 -2.34
N VAL A 260 -0.69 -15.37 -2.78
CA VAL A 260 -0.97 -15.61 -4.19
C VAL A 260 -2.41 -15.22 -4.46
N GLU A 261 -2.61 -14.31 -5.40
CA GLU A 261 -3.94 -13.85 -5.77
C GLU A 261 -4.08 -13.75 -7.29
N ARG A 262 -5.26 -14.11 -7.81
CA ARG A 262 -5.53 -14.03 -9.24
C ARG A 262 -5.94 -12.62 -9.64
N ILE A 263 -5.26 -12.08 -10.64
CA ILE A 263 -5.49 -10.74 -11.17
C ILE A 263 -6.11 -10.84 -12.58
N ARG A 264 -7.14 -10.00 -12.83
CA ARG A 264 -7.78 -9.88 -14.15
C ARG A 264 -7.33 -8.66 -14.94
N GLN A 265 -6.81 -7.65 -14.24
CA GLN A 265 -6.27 -6.44 -14.84
C GLN A 265 -4.92 -6.71 -15.51
N ASP A 266 -4.50 -5.80 -16.38
CA ASP A 266 -3.13 -5.76 -16.88
C ASP A 266 -2.15 -5.60 -15.70
N PRO A 267 -1.03 -6.36 -15.64
CA PRO A 267 -0.08 -6.32 -14.53
C PRO A 267 0.47 -4.91 -14.24
N ARG A 268 0.67 -4.08 -15.28
CA ARG A 268 1.19 -2.74 -15.12
C ARG A 268 0.14 -1.82 -14.50
N THR A 269 -1.10 -1.87 -14.98
CA THR A 269 -2.21 -1.10 -14.38
C THR A 269 -2.43 -1.49 -12.93
N HIS A 270 -2.47 -2.79 -12.63
CA HIS A 270 -2.64 -3.26 -11.27
C HIS A 270 -1.49 -2.82 -10.36
N ALA A 271 -0.24 -2.88 -10.84
CA ALA A 271 0.92 -2.46 -10.05
C ALA A 271 0.97 -0.95 -9.78
N ASP A 272 0.48 -0.13 -10.71
CA ASP A 272 0.38 1.32 -10.53
C ASP A 272 -0.67 1.68 -9.47
N GLU A 273 -1.83 1.02 -9.49
CA GLU A 273 -2.90 1.19 -8.50
C GLU A 273 -2.51 0.65 -7.11
N HIS A 274 -1.66 -0.38 -7.04
CA HIS A 274 -1.35 -1.12 -5.81
C HIS A 274 0.14 -1.08 -5.46
N LEU A 275 0.81 0.06 -5.66
CA LEU A 275 2.23 0.25 -5.30
C LEU A 275 2.60 -0.27 -3.89
N PRO A 276 1.78 -0.07 -2.83
CA PRO A 276 2.10 -0.59 -1.50
C PRO A 276 2.23 -2.11 -1.43
N ALA A 277 1.55 -2.86 -2.32
CA ALA A 277 1.67 -4.31 -2.37
C ALA A 277 3.04 -4.80 -2.90
N PHE A 278 3.80 -3.90 -3.55
CA PHE A 278 5.10 -4.21 -4.17
C PHE A 278 6.27 -3.55 -3.45
N PHE A 279 6.06 -2.36 -2.88
CA PHE A 279 7.12 -1.56 -2.26
C PHE A 279 6.92 -1.33 -0.75
N GLY A 280 5.79 -1.76 -0.19
CA GLY A 280 5.43 -1.51 1.20
C GLY A 280 5.11 -0.04 1.45
N ASP A 281 5.41 0.44 2.66
CA ASP A 281 5.28 1.85 3.00
C ASP A 281 6.35 2.67 2.26
N VAL A 282 5.97 3.27 1.13
CA VAL A 282 6.80 4.23 0.39
C VAL A 282 6.78 5.56 1.14
N PRO A 283 7.94 6.11 1.53
CA PRO A 283 8.00 7.40 2.20
C PRO A 283 7.39 8.54 1.35
N ASP A 284 6.62 9.44 1.95
CA ASP A 284 5.84 10.50 1.26
C ASP A 284 6.66 11.45 0.36
N TYR A 285 7.96 11.47 0.58
CA TYR A 285 8.92 12.33 -0.11
C TYR A 285 9.74 11.58 -1.17
N LEU A 286 9.42 10.32 -1.41
CA LEU A 286 9.76 9.60 -2.62
C LEU A 286 8.54 9.60 -3.54
N GLN A 287 8.67 10.25 -4.69
CA GLN A 287 7.66 10.22 -5.72
C GLN A 287 7.96 9.08 -6.69
N ALA A 288 7.02 8.14 -6.82
CA ALA A 288 7.02 7.17 -7.91
C ALA A 288 6.69 7.91 -9.22
N THR A 289 7.60 7.87 -10.20
CA THR A 289 7.45 8.63 -11.46
C THR A 289 7.28 7.74 -12.68
N ARG A 290 7.92 6.56 -12.70
CA ARG A 290 7.86 5.66 -13.85
C ARG A 290 7.84 4.20 -13.41
N LEU A 291 6.72 3.53 -13.68
CA LEU A 291 6.59 2.09 -13.55
C LEU A 291 6.95 1.39 -14.87
N GLN A 292 7.83 0.39 -14.77
CA GLN A 292 8.21 -0.51 -15.85
C GLN A 292 8.01 -1.96 -15.41
N MET A 293 7.79 -2.86 -16.36
CA MET A 293 7.73 -4.30 -16.11
C MET A 293 9.01 -4.94 -16.65
N ARG A 294 9.72 -5.67 -15.80
CA ARG A 294 10.83 -6.55 -16.23
C ARG A 294 10.32 -7.98 -16.31
N THR A 295 10.41 -8.58 -17.48
CA THR A 295 10.25 -10.03 -17.63
C THR A 295 11.50 -10.73 -17.14
N VAL A 296 11.31 -11.80 -16.38
CA VAL A 296 12.41 -12.64 -15.90
C VAL A 296 12.03 -14.11 -16.11
N ALA A 297 13.00 -14.89 -16.58
CA ALA A 297 12.82 -16.32 -16.76
C ALA A 297 12.57 -16.98 -15.38
N PRO A 298 11.69 -17.98 -15.30
CA PRO A 298 11.27 -18.60 -14.03
C PRO A 298 12.33 -19.52 -13.40
N GLY A 299 13.47 -19.76 -14.07
CA GLY A 299 14.42 -20.80 -13.67
C GLY A 299 13.84 -22.21 -13.83
N ASP A 300 14.49 -23.20 -13.22
CA ASP A 300 14.03 -24.60 -13.23
C ASP A 300 12.83 -24.84 -12.30
N ASP A 301 12.75 -24.05 -11.21
CA ASP A 301 11.63 -24.05 -10.27
C ASP A 301 11.18 -22.62 -9.99
N ILE A 302 10.01 -22.28 -10.55
CA ILE A 302 9.43 -20.95 -10.43
C ILE A 302 9.05 -20.58 -8.99
N VAL A 303 8.62 -21.55 -8.19
CA VAL A 303 8.14 -21.29 -6.82
C VAL A 303 9.33 -20.98 -5.93
N ARG A 304 10.39 -21.77 -6.05
CA ARG A 304 11.64 -21.52 -5.33
C ARG A 304 12.30 -20.21 -5.78
N THR A 305 12.34 -19.95 -7.08
CA THR A 305 12.90 -18.70 -7.63
C THR A 305 12.14 -17.48 -7.11
N LEU A 306 10.80 -17.55 -7.06
CA LEU A 306 9.98 -16.51 -6.45
C LEU A 306 10.24 -16.35 -4.95
N ALA A 307 10.37 -17.46 -4.23
CA ALA A 307 10.63 -17.42 -2.79
C ALA A 307 11.97 -16.74 -2.47
N GLU A 308 13.03 -17.07 -3.21
CA GLU A 308 14.34 -16.42 -3.11
C GLU A 308 14.24 -14.93 -3.43
N TRP A 309 13.54 -14.55 -4.50
CA TRP A 309 13.38 -13.13 -4.85
C TRP A 309 12.56 -12.32 -3.86
N LEU A 310 11.50 -12.90 -3.31
CA LEU A 310 10.67 -12.26 -2.29
C LEU A 310 11.43 -12.14 -0.98
N HIS A 311 12.26 -13.12 -0.63
CA HIS A 311 13.16 -13.04 0.52
C HIS A 311 14.21 -11.93 0.34
N ASP A 312 14.90 -11.90 -0.80
CA ASP A 312 15.88 -10.85 -1.09
C ASP A 312 15.20 -9.48 -1.18
N GLY A 313 13.99 -9.43 -1.73
CA GLY A 313 13.18 -8.23 -1.80
C GLY A 313 12.75 -7.73 -0.42
N HIS A 314 12.38 -8.63 0.48
CA HIS A 314 12.19 -8.34 1.90
C HIS A 314 13.48 -7.72 2.46
N GLN A 315 14.64 -8.36 2.34
CA GLN A 315 15.90 -7.77 2.81
C GLN A 315 16.17 -6.35 2.24
N ARG A 316 15.89 -6.12 0.95
CA ARG A 316 15.98 -4.77 0.34
C ARG A 316 14.96 -3.79 0.91
N TYR A 317 13.75 -4.24 1.26
CA TYR A 317 12.73 -3.40 1.90
C TYR A 317 13.19 -2.86 3.25
N ARG A 318 13.93 -3.64 4.05
CA ARG A 318 14.52 -3.14 5.30
C ARG A 318 15.37 -1.89 5.06
N ASP A 319 16.28 -1.99 4.10
CA ASP A 319 17.24 -0.92 3.82
C ASP A 319 16.53 0.29 3.19
N PHE A 320 15.49 0.05 2.39
CA PHE A 320 14.59 1.09 1.90
C PHE A 320 13.84 1.79 3.05
N ALA A 321 13.14 1.04 3.89
CA ALA A 321 12.35 1.59 5.00
C ALA A 321 13.21 2.31 6.05
N ARG A 322 14.46 1.88 6.25
CA ARG A 322 15.40 2.52 7.17
C ARG A 322 16.13 3.70 6.53
N GLY A 323 16.80 3.47 5.40
CA GLY A 323 17.74 4.42 4.78
C GLY A 323 17.07 5.50 3.93
N GLU A 324 15.83 5.26 3.53
CA GLU A 324 15.00 6.25 2.84
C GLU A 324 14.02 6.87 3.84
N THR A 325 14.49 7.42 4.95
CA THR A 325 13.68 8.38 5.74
C THR A 325 14.17 9.82 5.59
N ARG A 326 13.27 10.80 5.79
CA ARG A 326 13.63 12.22 5.62
C ARG A 326 14.74 12.62 6.59
N GLU A 327 14.68 12.10 7.81
CA GLU A 327 15.71 12.25 8.84
C GLU A 327 17.08 11.73 8.38
N CYS A 328 17.15 10.58 7.68
CA CYS A 328 18.41 9.99 7.23
C CYS A 328 19.23 10.90 6.30
N LEU A 329 18.62 11.88 5.63
CA LEU A 329 19.35 12.85 4.80
C LEU A 329 20.23 13.80 5.65
N ALA A 330 19.89 14.02 6.91
CA ALA A 330 20.74 14.75 7.85
C ALA A 330 20.33 14.42 9.31
N PRO A 331 20.79 13.28 9.86
CA PRO A 331 20.41 12.81 11.21
C PRO A 331 20.69 13.84 12.30
N GLU A 332 21.81 14.54 12.15
CA GLU A 332 22.28 15.55 13.11
C GLU A 332 21.48 16.86 13.09
N SER A 333 20.73 17.12 12.01
CA SER A 333 20.04 18.41 11.82
C SER A 333 18.69 18.51 12.56
N HIS A 334 18.16 17.38 13.08
CA HIS A 334 16.85 17.32 13.73
C HIS A 334 16.92 16.99 15.22
N ARG A 335 18.02 16.37 15.70
CA ARG A 335 18.17 15.91 17.09
C ARG A 335 17.96 16.98 18.17
N HIS A 336 18.22 18.24 17.83
CA HIS A 336 18.12 19.38 18.76
C HIS A 336 16.91 20.28 18.50
N VAL A 337 16.11 19.96 17.48
CA VAL A 337 14.96 20.76 17.09
C VAL A 337 13.80 20.45 18.02
N ILE A 338 13.24 21.50 18.64
CA ILE A 338 12.11 21.41 19.54
C ILE A 338 10.94 22.14 18.88
N GLN A 339 9.91 21.40 18.50
CA GLN A 339 8.69 21.98 17.96
C GLN A 339 8.01 22.82 19.05
N PRO A 340 7.57 24.06 18.75
CA PRO A 340 6.81 24.85 19.69
C PRO A 340 5.56 24.10 20.17
N ALA A 341 5.40 23.97 21.48
CA ALA A 341 4.21 23.39 22.08
C ALA A 341 3.02 24.34 21.94
N CYS A 342 1.80 23.78 21.84
CA CYS A 342 0.60 24.59 21.90
C CYS A 342 0.54 25.39 23.21
N PRO A 343 0.00 26.63 23.19
CA PRO A 343 -0.21 27.38 24.41
C PRO A 343 -1.12 26.58 25.36
N PRO A 344 -0.85 26.59 26.67
CA PRO A 344 -1.72 25.94 27.64
C PRO A 344 -3.12 26.52 27.50
N ALA A 345 -4.14 25.65 27.52
CA ALA A 345 -5.52 26.09 27.53
C ALA A 345 -5.70 27.14 28.63
N THR A 346 -6.11 28.35 28.26
CA THR A 346 -6.35 29.40 29.25
C THR A 346 -7.43 28.87 30.19
N PRO A 347 -7.18 28.75 31.51
CA PRO A 347 -8.21 28.27 32.42
C PRO A 347 -9.43 29.17 32.27
N PRO A 348 -10.67 28.61 32.27
CA PRO A 348 -11.85 29.43 32.21
C PRO A 348 -11.74 30.44 33.36
N ARG A 349 -11.80 31.74 33.02
CA ARG A 349 -11.85 32.80 34.02
C ARG A 349 -13.07 32.50 34.88
N THR A 350 -12.85 32.00 36.08
CA THR A 350 -13.88 31.95 37.10
C THR A 350 -14.25 33.41 37.34
N SER A 351 -15.39 33.84 36.80
CA SER A 351 -15.97 35.11 37.19
C SER A 351 -16.15 35.03 38.69
N THR A 352 -15.37 35.79 39.44
CA THR A 352 -15.59 36.06 40.85
C THR A 352 -16.98 36.68 40.93
N ALA A 353 -17.99 35.84 41.17
CA ALA A 353 -19.34 36.29 41.44
C ALA A 353 -19.27 37.09 42.73
N ALA A 354 -19.35 38.42 42.59
CA ALA A 354 -19.61 39.31 43.70
C ALA A 354 -20.90 38.82 44.38
N ARG A 355 -20.75 38.39 45.62
CA ARG A 355 -21.86 38.05 46.52
C ARG A 355 -22.80 39.24 46.59
N THR A 356 -24.03 39.06 46.12
CA THR A 356 -25.16 39.92 46.46
C THR A 356 -26.26 39.00 47.02
N PRO A 357 -26.76 39.25 48.25
CA PRO A 357 -27.75 38.38 48.89
C PRO A 357 -29.15 38.51 48.25
N PRO A 358 -30.03 37.51 48.39
CA PRO A 358 -31.28 37.44 47.65
C PRO A 358 -32.37 38.27 48.34
N GLN A 359 -33.05 39.12 47.59
CA GLN A 359 -34.38 39.60 47.96
C GLN A 359 -35.41 39.03 46.99
N ALA A 360 -36.30 38.23 47.57
CA ALA A 360 -37.52 37.76 46.96
C ALA A 360 -38.53 38.90 46.85
N GLN A 361 -39.20 39.01 45.70
CA GLN A 361 -40.59 39.47 45.63
C GLN A 361 -41.23 38.96 44.34
N ALA A 362 -42.42 38.38 44.54
CA ALA A 362 -43.29 37.76 43.56
C ALA A 362 -44.26 38.79 42.97
N LEU A 363 -44.69 38.61 41.71
CA LEU A 363 -46.08 38.32 41.30
C LEU A 363 -46.27 38.51 39.78
N VAL A 364 -46.76 37.45 39.13
CA VAL A 364 -47.89 37.37 38.17
C VAL A 364 -48.02 38.45 37.07
N GLN A 365 -47.94 38.04 35.79
CA GLN A 365 -49.08 37.98 34.86
C GLN A 365 -48.69 37.37 33.50
N ALA A 366 -49.65 36.68 32.90
CA ALA A 366 -49.61 36.03 31.60
C ALA A 366 -50.18 36.96 30.51
N GLU A 367 -49.59 36.97 29.31
CA GLU A 367 -50.29 37.13 28.02
C GLU A 367 -49.34 36.88 26.83
N THR A 368 -49.91 36.34 25.76
CA THR A 368 -49.26 35.71 24.60
C THR A 368 -48.98 36.72 23.45
N PRO A 369 -48.45 36.31 22.27
CA PRO A 369 -47.20 36.78 21.65
C PRO A 369 -47.35 37.95 20.64
N PRO A 370 -46.23 38.44 20.04
CA PRO A 370 -46.06 38.12 18.62
C PRO A 370 -44.62 37.68 18.25
N GLN A 371 -44.59 36.82 17.24
CA GLN A 371 -43.42 36.42 16.46
C GLN A 371 -42.68 37.64 15.90
N THR A 372 -41.35 37.56 15.73
CA THR A 372 -40.62 37.65 14.44
C THR A 372 -39.12 37.58 14.73
N GLY A 373 -38.40 36.63 14.11
CA GLY A 373 -36.93 36.55 14.17
C GLY A 373 -36.40 35.12 14.16
N ALA A 374 -36.57 34.44 13.03
CA ALA A 374 -36.15 33.07 12.83
C ALA A 374 -34.61 32.88 12.96
N PRO A 375 -34.15 31.74 13.50
CA PRO A 375 -32.75 31.31 13.44
C PRO A 375 -32.36 30.92 12.01
N PRO A 376 -31.08 31.02 11.61
CA PRO A 376 -30.64 30.66 10.27
C PRO A 376 -30.90 29.17 10.03
N ILE A 377 -31.78 28.90 9.08
CA ILE A 377 -32.09 27.58 8.56
C ILE A 377 -30.84 27.05 7.86
N LEU A 378 -30.41 25.87 8.29
CA LEU A 378 -29.53 24.95 7.56
C LEU A 378 -29.98 24.87 6.10
N ALA A 379 -29.19 25.44 5.20
CA ALA A 379 -29.32 25.18 3.77
C ALA A 379 -29.01 23.70 3.55
N ARG A 380 -30.07 22.89 3.44
CA ARG A 380 -30.00 21.55 2.87
C ARG A 380 -29.42 21.68 1.47
N SER A 381 -28.26 21.07 1.25
CA SER A 381 -27.77 20.78 -0.11
C SER A 381 -28.88 20.10 -0.90
N PRO A 382 -29.10 20.48 -2.18
CA PRO A 382 -30.07 19.80 -3.02
C PRO A 382 -29.63 18.34 -3.15
N ARG A 383 -30.55 17.41 -2.87
CA ARG A 383 -30.37 15.99 -3.18
C ARG A 383 -29.84 15.83 -4.59
N ASP A 384 -28.79 15.03 -4.73
CA ASP A 384 -28.26 14.54 -6.00
C ASP A 384 -29.41 14.14 -6.93
N ARG A 385 -29.63 14.96 -7.95
CA ARG A 385 -30.49 14.59 -9.07
C ARG A 385 -29.62 13.68 -9.93
N GLN A 386 -29.90 12.37 -9.92
CA GLN A 386 -29.26 11.46 -10.87
C GLN A 386 -29.53 12.00 -12.29
N PRO A 387 -28.48 12.23 -13.09
CA PRO A 387 -28.66 12.73 -14.45
C PRO A 387 -29.47 11.71 -15.24
N SER A 388 -30.48 12.20 -15.95
CA SER A 388 -31.31 11.37 -16.81
C SER A 388 -30.47 10.77 -17.94
N VAL A 389 -30.89 9.63 -18.48
CA VAL A 389 -30.20 8.96 -19.59
C VAL A 389 -30.02 9.90 -20.80
N ALA A 390 -30.94 10.84 -21.00
CA ALA A 390 -30.84 11.86 -22.03
C ALA A 390 -29.71 12.87 -21.77
N GLU A 391 -29.53 13.33 -20.53
CA GLU A 391 -28.44 14.24 -20.15
C GLU A 391 -27.07 13.55 -20.23
N ILE A 392 -27.01 12.25 -19.91
CA ILE A 392 -25.79 11.44 -20.08
C ILE A 392 -25.46 11.27 -21.57
N ALA A 393 -26.45 11.00 -22.41
CA ALA A 393 -26.26 10.87 -23.85
C ALA A 393 -25.78 12.18 -24.50
N GLU A 394 -26.32 13.32 -24.06
CA GLU A 394 -25.89 14.64 -24.53
C GLU A 394 -24.46 14.98 -24.08
N ALA A 395 -24.11 14.64 -22.83
CA ALA A 395 -22.74 14.82 -22.32
C ALA A 395 -21.72 13.95 -23.08
N VAL A 396 -22.07 12.70 -23.40
CA VAL A 396 -21.22 11.80 -24.20
C VAL A 396 -21.06 12.33 -25.62
N ALA A 397 -22.14 12.77 -26.27
CA ALA A 397 -22.07 13.36 -27.61
C ALA A 397 -21.19 14.63 -27.65
N MET A 398 -21.23 15.43 -26.58
CA MET A 398 -20.38 16.62 -26.46
C MET A 398 -18.90 16.25 -26.27
N LEU A 399 -18.60 15.21 -25.49
CA LEU A 399 -17.23 14.69 -25.32
C LEU A 399 -16.66 14.11 -26.61
N GLU A 400 -17.45 13.36 -27.39
CA GLU A 400 -17.02 12.84 -28.69
C GLU A 400 -16.75 13.95 -29.70
N ARG A 401 -17.54 15.04 -29.65
CA ARG A 401 -17.32 16.21 -30.49
C ARG A 401 -16.02 16.93 -30.12
N LEU A 402 -15.71 17.03 -28.83
CA LEU A 402 -14.45 17.59 -28.34
C LEU A 402 -13.26 16.70 -28.72
N ASP A 403 -13.35 15.38 -28.59
CA ASP A 403 -12.27 14.47 -29.02
C ASP A 403 -11.98 14.58 -30.53
N LYS A 404 -13.03 14.69 -31.36
CA LYS A 404 -12.86 14.97 -32.80
C LYS A 404 -12.18 16.31 -33.06
N GLN A 405 -12.51 17.36 -32.30
CA GLN A 405 -11.83 18.66 -32.41
C GLN A 405 -10.37 18.58 -31.98
N TYR A 406 -10.05 17.87 -30.89
CA TYR A 406 -8.67 17.68 -30.44
C TYR A 406 -7.83 16.87 -31.43
N ARG A 407 -8.39 15.84 -32.06
CA ARG A 407 -7.71 15.08 -33.12
C ARG A 407 -7.44 15.91 -34.38
N LEU A 408 -8.29 16.90 -34.69
CA LEU A 408 -8.05 17.82 -35.80
C LEU A 408 -6.94 18.84 -35.48
N LEU A 409 -6.73 19.18 -34.20
CA LEU A 409 -5.64 20.04 -33.74
C LEU A 409 -4.31 19.29 -33.56
N GLY A 410 -4.35 17.97 -33.40
CA GLY A 410 -3.18 17.10 -33.27
C GLY A 410 -2.67 16.55 -34.61
N ARG A 411 -2.14 17.40 -35.51
CA ARG A 411 -1.23 16.90 -36.57
C ARG A 411 0.20 16.83 -36.03
N PRO A 412 0.94 15.74 -36.31
CA PRO A 412 2.33 15.61 -35.91
C PRO A 412 3.20 16.59 -36.71
N ARG A 413 4.00 17.40 -36.01
CA ARG A 413 5.20 18.02 -36.59
C ARG A 413 6.39 17.16 -36.18
N PHE A 414 7.35 17.07 -37.10
CA PHE A 414 8.56 16.24 -37.14
C PHE A 414 8.29 14.84 -37.75
N GLY A 415 8.66 14.54 -39.00
CA GLY A 415 9.53 15.27 -39.93
C GLY A 415 10.99 15.20 -39.52
#